data_AF-A0A6M3L6G4-F1
#
_entry.id   AF-A0A6M3L6G4-F1
#
_cell.length_a   1.000
_cell.length_b   1.000
_cell.length_c   1.000
_cell.angle_alpha   90.00
_cell.angle_beta   90.00
_cell.angle_gamma   90.00
#
_symmetry.space_group_name_H-M   'P 1'
#
loop_
_entity.id
_entity.type
_entity.pdbx_description
1 polymer ?
#
loop_
_entity_poly.entity_id
_entity_poly.type
_entity_poly.pdbx_seq_one_letter_code
_entity_poly.pdbx_strand_id
1 'polypeptide(L)'
;MKCPKCGAEGIPFELKDTDMSSTKPVTDSPHFLRQIMCQCKVTGTTSAILSRLHNQGNRKWLYRPKDPVKIQALVDEYGEDWAAHPTLEVYKVEFTQAEIDENWKQMVARRDLYSKIHGTGKLLPKPLALMSGSEWECGWCPYQERCEGA
;
A
#
# COMPACT_ATOMS: atom_id res chain seq x y z
N MET A 1 10.46 3.55 -18.35
CA MET A 1 11.48 4.63 -18.27
C MET A 1 12.86 3.99 -18.31
N LYS A 2 13.87 4.53 -18.99
CA LYS A 2 15.23 3.96 -18.97
C LYS A 2 16.20 4.89 -18.24
N CYS A 3 17.10 4.33 -17.46
CA CYS A 3 18.18 5.09 -16.82
C CYS A 3 19.07 5.71 -17.90
N PRO A 4 19.28 7.04 -17.92
CA PRO A 4 20.08 7.68 -18.96
C PRO A 4 21.56 7.31 -18.90
N LYS A 5 22.04 6.81 -17.75
CA LYS A 5 23.45 6.43 -17.55
C LYS A 5 23.76 5.01 -18.02
N CYS A 6 22.92 4.04 -17.66
CA CYS A 6 23.19 2.61 -17.91
C CYS A 6 22.17 1.93 -18.84
N GLY A 7 21.14 2.64 -19.29
CA GLY A 7 20.10 2.09 -20.17
C GLY A 7 19.14 1.11 -19.50
N ALA A 8 19.35 0.77 -18.22
CA ALA A 8 18.49 -0.16 -17.47
C ALA A 8 17.05 0.34 -17.42
N GLU A 9 16.10 -0.58 -17.52
CA GLU A 9 14.69 -0.28 -17.35
C GLU A 9 14.40 0.08 -15.88
N GLY A 10 13.79 1.25 -15.68
CA GLY A 10 13.33 1.70 -14.38
C GLY A 10 12.12 0.86 -13.96
N ILE A 11 12.20 0.30 -12.76
CA ILE A 11 11.11 -0.43 -12.13
C ILE A 11 10.40 0.52 -11.16
N PRO A 12 9.05 0.57 -11.15
CA PRO A 12 8.33 1.31 -10.13
C PRO A 12 8.72 0.84 -8.72
N PHE A 13 8.85 1.79 -7.81
CA PHE A 13 9.26 1.55 -6.44
C PHE A 13 8.36 2.32 -5.48
N GLU A 14 7.93 1.67 -4.42
CA GLU A 14 7.14 2.31 -3.37
C GLU A 14 7.60 1.85 -1.98
N LEU A 15 7.83 2.83 -1.09
CA LEU A 15 8.11 2.60 0.32
C LEU A 15 6.87 2.98 1.14
N LYS A 16 6.42 2.06 1.98
CA LYS A 16 5.35 2.28 2.96
C LYS A 16 5.92 2.11 4.35
N ASP A 17 5.67 3.07 5.22
CA ASP A 17 5.86 2.88 6.64
C ASP A 17 4.59 2.31 7.28
N THR A 18 4.77 1.55 8.34
CA THR A 18 3.67 1.08 9.18
C THR A 18 4.06 1.22 10.64
N ASP A 19 3.16 1.75 11.45
CA ASP A 19 3.27 1.67 12.90
C ASP A 19 3.13 0.22 13.37
N MET A 20 3.59 -0.04 14.61
CA MET A 20 3.66 -1.39 15.19
C MET A 20 2.43 -2.25 14.89
N SER A 21 2.69 -3.54 14.69
CA SER A 21 1.74 -4.66 14.75
C SER A 21 0.97 -5.03 13.47
N SER A 22 1.26 -4.41 12.31
CA SER A 22 0.71 -4.97 11.05
C SER A 22 1.35 -6.32 10.74
N THR A 23 0.76 -7.38 11.29
CA THR A 23 1.13 -8.77 11.05
C THR A 23 0.62 -9.26 9.68
N LYS A 24 -0.23 -8.47 9.04
CA LYS A 24 -0.87 -8.78 7.77
C LYS A 24 0.16 -8.76 6.64
N PRO A 25 0.23 -9.81 5.79
CA PRO A 25 1.08 -9.78 4.60
C PRO A 25 0.72 -8.60 3.69
N VAL A 26 1.65 -8.22 2.81
CA VAL A 26 1.44 -7.11 1.88
C VAL A 26 0.26 -7.32 0.94
N THR A 27 -0.06 -8.58 0.63
CA THR A 27 -1.24 -9.01 -0.13
C THR A 27 -2.56 -8.58 0.51
N ASP A 28 -2.57 -8.43 1.83
CA ASP A 28 -3.76 -8.04 2.60
C ASP A 28 -3.87 -6.51 2.75
N SER A 29 -2.99 -5.77 2.08
CA SER A 29 -2.98 -4.30 2.01
C SER A 29 -3.32 -3.84 0.59
N PRO A 30 -4.57 -4.05 0.12
CA PRO A 30 -4.94 -3.85 -1.28
C PRO A 30 -4.74 -2.40 -1.75
N HIS A 31 -4.80 -1.42 -0.85
CA HIS A 31 -4.56 -0.02 -1.18
C HIS A 31 -3.09 0.24 -1.58
N PHE A 32 -2.11 -0.43 -0.97
CA PHE A 32 -0.70 -0.36 -1.38
C PHE A 32 -0.50 -0.94 -2.78
N LEU A 33 -1.11 -2.11 -3.05
CA LEU A 33 -1.04 -2.75 -4.36
C LEU A 33 -1.71 -1.91 -5.45
N ARG A 34 -2.88 -1.33 -5.16
CA ARG A 34 -3.57 -0.44 -6.10
C ARG A 34 -2.76 0.82 -6.42
N GLN A 35 -2.06 1.39 -5.45
CA GLN A 35 -1.21 2.56 -5.67
C GLN A 35 -0.03 2.23 -6.58
N ILE A 36 0.69 1.14 -6.31
CA ILE A 36 1.85 0.76 -7.12
C ILE A 36 1.45 0.27 -8.52
N MET A 37 0.27 -0.34 -8.69
CA MET A 37 -0.31 -0.64 -10.02
C MET A 37 -0.52 0.62 -10.88
N CYS A 38 -0.85 1.77 -10.28
CA CYS A 38 -0.94 3.03 -11.04
C CYS A 38 0.43 3.45 -11.58
N GLN A 39 1.49 3.24 -10.80
CA GLN A 39 2.85 3.51 -11.26
C GLN A 39 3.23 2.57 -12.42
N CYS A 40 2.89 1.28 -12.31
CA CYS A 40 3.01 0.31 -13.39
C CYS A 40 2.30 0.78 -14.67
N LYS A 41 1.06 1.29 -14.55
CA LYS A 41 0.30 1.82 -15.69
C LYS A 41 1.02 2.99 -16.38
N VAL A 42 1.54 3.94 -15.60
CA VAL A 42 2.25 5.12 -16.14
C VAL A 42 3.57 4.75 -16.78
N THR A 43 4.28 3.76 -16.23
CA THR A 43 5.61 3.35 -16.69
C THR A 43 5.58 2.29 -17.79
N GLY A 44 4.42 1.66 -18.02
CA GLY A 44 4.25 0.56 -18.99
C GLY A 44 4.86 -0.76 -18.53
N THR A 45 5.01 -0.97 -17.23
CA THR A 45 5.56 -2.21 -16.65
C THR A 45 4.47 -3.06 -16.02
N THR A 46 4.74 -4.34 -15.82
CA THR A 46 3.86 -5.29 -15.11
C THR A 46 4.43 -5.74 -13.76
N SER A 47 5.59 -5.21 -13.38
CA SER A 47 6.27 -5.53 -12.12
C SER A 47 6.75 -4.26 -11.43
N ALA A 48 6.85 -4.36 -10.10
CA ALA A 48 7.29 -3.28 -9.24
C ALA A 48 7.95 -3.82 -7.96
N ILE A 49 8.62 -2.92 -7.23
CA ILE A 49 9.20 -3.20 -5.91
C ILE A 49 8.39 -2.45 -4.85
N LEU A 50 7.84 -3.17 -3.90
CA LEU A 50 7.14 -2.62 -2.75
C LEU A 50 7.94 -2.92 -1.49
N SER A 51 8.32 -1.89 -0.75
CA SER A 51 9.02 -2.00 0.51
C SER A 51 8.12 -1.56 1.66
N ARG A 52 8.17 -2.29 2.77
CA ARG A 52 7.45 -1.99 4.01
C ARG A 52 8.43 -1.81 5.15
N LEU A 53 8.47 -0.62 5.72
CA LEU A 53 9.27 -0.27 6.88
C LEU A 53 8.42 -0.38 8.15
N HIS A 54 8.84 -1.25 9.07
CA HIS A 54 8.24 -1.38 10.40
C HIS A 54 9.04 -0.52 11.38
N ASN A 55 8.58 0.70 11.65
CA ASN A 55 9.38 1.72 12.35
C ASN A 55 9.73 1.39 13.81
N GLN A 56 8.90 0.60 14.49
CA GLN A 56 9.15 0.18 15.88
C GLN A 56 9.35 -1.34 15.96
N GLY A 57 9.89 -1.89 14.87
CA GLY A 57 10.19 -3.30 14.69
C GLY A 57 9.00 -4.20 14.39
N ASN A 58 9.34 -5.40 13.91
CA ASN A 58 8.38 -6.38 13.46
C ASN A 58 8.17 -7.46 14.52
N ARG A 59 7.31 -7.16 15.51
CA ARG A 59 6.96 -8.08 16.60
C ARG A 59 6.38 -9.42 16.10
N LYS A 60 5.95 -9.53 14.83
CA LYS A 60 5.55 -10.82 14.25
C LYS A 60 6.69 -11.85 14.29
N TRP A 61 7.94 -11.40 14.22
CA TRP A 61 9.10 -12.29 14.21
C TRP A 61 9.33 -12.95 15.58
N LEU A 62 8.80 -12.35 16.66
CA LEU A 62 8.76 -12.98 17.99
C LEU A 62 7.80 -14.18 18.04
N TYR A 63 6.66 -14.09 17.35
CA TYR A 63 5.59 -15.10 17.45
C TYR A 63 5.56 -16.10 16.30
N ARG A 64 6.16 -15.76 15.15
CA ARG A 64 6.25 -16.62 13.96
C ARG A 64 7.63 -16.47 13.32
N PRO A 65 8.68 -17.01 13.96
CA PRO A 65 10.02 -17.02 13.39
C PRO A 65 10.00 -17.79 12.07
N LYS A 66 10.13 -17.09 10.94
CA LYS A 66 10.20 -17.72 9.62
C LYS A 66 11.61 -18.24 9.29
N ASP A 67 12.61 -17.77 10.04
CA ASP A 67 14.02 -18.02 9.78
C ASP A 67 14.81 -17.88 11.09
N PRO A 68 15.08 -18.98 11.82
CA PRO A 68 15.79 -18.95 13.08
C PRO A 68 17.21 -18.39 12.98
N VAL A 69 17.86 -18.56 11.81
CA VAL A 69 19.23 -18.07 11.57
C VAL A 69 19.24 -16.54 11.51
N LYS A 70 18.28 -15.95 10.80
CA LYS A 70 18.14 -14.48 10.78
C LYS A 70 17.82 -13.91 12.15
N ILE A 71 17.02 -14.61 12.95
CA ILE A 71 16.67 -14.14 14.30
C ILE A 71 17.89 -14.19 15.20
N GLN A 72 18.69 -15.25 15.16
CA GLN A 72 19.91 -15.31 15.97
C GLN A 72 20.88 -14.19 15.57
N ALA A 73 21.06 -13.91 14.27
CA ALA A 73 21.89 -12.79 13.83
C ALA A 73 21.40 -11.44 14.37
N LEU A 74 20.08 -11.23 14.44
CA LEU A 74 19.51 -10.00 15.02
C LEU A 74 19.67 -9.94 16.53
N VAL A 75 19.54 -11.07 17.23
CA VAL A 75 19.81 -11.16 18.68
C VAL A 75 21.28 -10.86 18.96
N ASP A 76 22.20 -11.42 18.17
CA ASP A 76 23.64 -11.19 18.33
C ASP A 76 24.02 -9.73 18.05
N GLU A 77 23.34 -9.06 17.11
CA GLU A 77 23.59 -7.68 16.72
C GLU A 77 22.93 -6.64 17.64
N TYR A 78 21.68 -6.88 18.05
CA TYR A 78 20.83 -5.89 18.73
C TYR A 78 20.42 -6.29 20.17
N GLY A 79 20.83 -7.45 20.65
CA GLY A 79 20.49 -7.94 21.98
C GLY A 79 19.02 -8.37 22.13
N GLU A 80 18.53 -8.41 23.36
CA GLU A 80 17.16 -8.87 23.68
C GLU A 80 16.05 -7.98 23.08
N ASP A 81 16.38 -6.71 22.78
CA ASP A 81 15.45 -5.72 22.22
C ASP A 81 15.36 -5.74 20.68
N TRP A 82 16.01 -6.69 20.01
CA TRP A 82 16.07 -6.78 18.54
C TRP A 82 14.71 -6.64 17.83
N ALA A 83 13.61 -7.08 18.47
CA ALA A 83 12.26 -7.00 17.91
C ALA A 83 11.64 -5.59 17.91
N ALA A 84 12.25 -4.63 18.61
CA ALA A 84 11.88 -3.22 18.60
C ALA A 84 12.66 -2.40 17.55
N HIS A 85 13.71 -2.98 16.95
CA HIS A 85 14.51 -2.31 15.94
C HIS A 85 13.77 -2.21 14.60
N PRO A 86 13.91 -1.09 13.87
CA PRO A 86 13.26 -0.93 12.57
C PRO A 86 13.64 -2.06 11.61
N THR A 87 12.64 -2.67 10.97
CA THR A 87 12.89 -3.73 9.97
C THR A 87 12.27 -3.36 8.63
N LEU A 88 12.97 -3.69 7.53
CA LEU A 88 12.51 -3.47 6.17
C LEU A 88 12.16 -4.80 5.49
N GLU A 89 10.92 -4.94 5.03
CA GLU A 89 10.50 -6.03 4.15
C GLU A 89 10.47 -5.52 2.71
N VAL A 90 11.04 -6.27 1.77
CA VAL A 90 11.08 -5.91 0.34
C VAL A 90 10.38 -7.00 -0.47
N TYR A 91 9.43 -6.61 -1.30
CA TYR A 91 8.64 -7.49 -2.14
C TYR A 91 8.81 -7.10 -3.61
N LYS A 92 9.08 -8.10 -4.45
CA LYS A 92 8.81 -7.99 -5.88
C LYS A 92 7.35 -8.36 -6.10
N VAL A 93 6.56 -7.45 -6.66
CA VAL A 93 5.17 -7.68 -7.01
C VAL A 93 5.02 -7.72 -8.52
N GLU A 94 4.16 -8.61 -8.99
CA GLU A 94 3.86 -8.80 -10.41
C GLU A 94 2.35 -8.78 -10.59
N PHE A 95 1.91 -8.12 -11.66
CA PHE A 95 0.51 -7.94 -11.99
C PHE A 95 0.29 -8.30 -13.45
N THR A 96 -0.88 -8.83 -13.75
CA THR A 96 -1.35 -8.95 -15.11
C THR A 96 -1.70 -7.56 -15.68
N GLN A 97 -1.60 -7.41 -17.00
CA GLN A 97 -2.04 -6.18 -17.65
C GLN A 97 -3.53 -5.88 -17.38
N ALA A 98 -4.35 -6.93 -17.27
CA ALA A 98 -5.77 -6.81 -16.96
C ALA A 98 -6.03 -6.22 -15.57
N GLU A 99 -5.29 -6.64 -14.54
CA GLU A 99 -5.39 -6.07 -13.19
C GLU A 99 -4.99 -4.59 -13.18
N ILE A 100 -3.92 -4.23 -13.89
CA ILE A 100 -3.45 -2.85 -14.00
C ILE A 100 -4.51 -1.98 -14.68
N ASP A 101 -5.09 -2.46 -15.78
CA ASP A 101 -6.10 -1.71 -16.54
C ASP A 101 -7.40 -1.55 -15.75
N GLU A 102 -7.83 -2.58 -15.02
CA GLU A 102 -9.01 -2.52 -14.18
C GLU A 102 -8.82 -1.55 -13.00
N ASN A 103 -7.69 -1.62 -12.30
CA ASN A 103 -7.36 -0.66 -11.25
C ASN A 103 -7.31 0.78 -11.79
N TRP A 104 -6.76 0.97 -12.99
CA TRP A 104 -6.68 2.29 -13.61
C TRP A 104 -8.06 2.89 -13.91
N LYS A 105 -9.01 2.08 -14.42
CA LYS A 105 -10.40 2.52 -14.64
C LYS A 105 -11.03 3.02 -13.34
N GLN A 106 -10.85 2.27 -12.25
CA GLN A 106 -11.38 2.66 -10.94
C GLN A 106 -10.75 3.96 -10.44
N MET A 107 -9.44 4.15 -10.63
CA MET A 107 -8.73 5.36 -10.23
C MET A 107 -9.17 6.60 -11.03
N VAL A 108 -9.39 6.46 -12.34
CA VAL A 108 -9.95 7.53 -13.17
C VAL A 108 -11.38 7.88 -12.72
N ALA A 109 -12.21 6.88 -12.45
CA ALA A 109 -13.55 7.11 -11.92
C ALA A 109 -13.54 7.85 -10.57
N ARG A 110 -12.61 7.50 -9.66
CA ARG A 110 -12.41 8.22 -8.39
C ARG A 110 -11.96 9.66 -8.60
N ARG A 111 -11.01 9.93 -9.51
CA ARG A 111 -10.59 11.30 -9.86
C ARG A 111 -11.77 12.14 -10.32
N ASP A 112 -12.60 11.61 -11.22
CA ASP A 112 -13.74 12.33 -11.77
C ASP A 112 -14.79 12.60 -10.69
N LEU A 113 -15.00 11.63 -9.79
CA LEU A 113 -15.87 11.79 -8.63
C LEU A 113 -15.34 12.89 -7.69
N TYR A 114 -14.07 12.83 -7.29
CA TYR A 114 -13.46 13.83 -6.40
C TYR A 114 -13.45 15.23 -7.02
N SER A 115 -13.24 15.33 -8.33
CA SER A 115 -13.30 16.61 -9.05
C SER A 115 -14.70 17.22 -9.01
N LYS A 116 -15.76 16.41 -9.14
CA LYS A 116 -17.15 16.87 -9.02
C LYS A 116 -17.49 17.35 -7.61
N ILE A 117 -17.01 16.65 -6.57
CA ILE A 117 -17.18 17.08 -5.17
C ILE A 117 -16.53 18.44 -4.96
N HIS A 118 -15.26 18.56 -5.37
CA HIS A 118 -14.49 19.78 -5.20
C HIS A 118 -15.16 20.98 -5.90
N GLY A 119 -15.71 20.78 -7.10
CA GLY A 119 -16.39 21.83 -7.86
C GLY A 119 -17.78 22.21 -7.33
N THR A 120 -18.47 21.32 -6.61
CA THR A 120 -19.85 21.57 -6.14
C THR A 120 -19.92 21.93 -4.66
N GLY A 121 -18.87 21.65 -3.88
CA GLY A 121 -18.86 21.81 -2.42
C GLY A 121 -19.83 20.88 -1.68
N LYS A 122 -20.55 20.02 -2.41
CA LYS A 122 -21.49 19.06 -1.83
C LYS A 122 -20.76 17.77 -1.51
N LEU A 123 -20.92 17.30 -0.28
CA LEU A 123 -20.49 15.97 0.12
C LEU A 123 -21.22 14.93 -0.75
N LEU A 124 -20.53 13.84 -1.06
CA LEU A 124 -21.18 12.76 -1.81
C LEU A 124 -22.33 12.18 -0.98
N PRO A 125 -23.46 11.81 -1.60
CA PRO A 125 -24.32 10.82 -0.99
C PRO A 125 -23.46 9.58 -0.67
N LYS A 126 -23.64 8.97 0.51
CA LYS A 126 -22.98 7.70 0.91
C LYS A 126 -22.81 6.82 -0.33
N PRO A 127 -21.58 6.44 -0.71
CA PRO A 127 -21.41 5.78 -1.99
C PRO A 127 -22.21 4.48 -1.98
N LEU A 128 -23.22 4.44 -2.86
CA LEU A 128 -23.73 3.21 -3.46
C LEU A 128 -22.53 2.31 -3.76
N ALA A 129 -22.72 1.02 -3.52
CA ALA A 129 -21.82 -0.12 -3.70
C ALA A 129 -21.20 -0.25 -5.12
N LEU A 130 -20.64 0.83 -5.68
CA LEU A 130 -20.10 0.93 -7.03
C LEU A 130 -18.69 0.35 -7.15
N MET A 131 -18.03 0.03 -6.03
CA MET A 131 -16.73 -0.62 -6.01
C MET A 131 -16.77 -1.76 -5.00
N SER A 132 -17.11 -2.97 -5.45
CA SER A 132 -17.16 -4.18 -4.64
C SER A 132 -15.88 -4.34 -3.81
N GLY A 133 -16.01 -4.47 -2.49
CA GLY A 133 -14.88 -4.74 -1.58
C GLY A 133 -14.01 -3.53 -1.20
N SER A 134 -14.39 -2.31 -1.59
CA SER A 134 -13.78 -1.10 -1.04
C SER A 134 -14.59 -0.64 0.17
N GLU A 135 -14.11 -0.88 1.38
CA GLU A 135 -14.63 -0.14 2.55
C GLU A 135 -14.31 1.33 2.34
N TRP A 136 -15.35 2.16 2.32
CA TRP A 136 -15.18 3.60 2.33
C TRP A 136 -14.64 4.00 3.71
N GLU A 137 -13.59 4.82 3.75
CA GLU A 137 -12.99 5.30 5.01
C GLU A 137 -13.98 6.04 5.93
N CYS A 138 -15.22 6.33 5.48
CA CYS A 138 -16.22 6.93 6.37
C CYS A 138 -16.56 6.13 7.62
N GLY A 139 -16.27 4.83 7.71
CA GLY A 139 -16.43 4.09 8.97
C GLY A 139 -15.64 4.70 10.14
N TRP A 140 -14.61 5.50 9.84
CA TRP A 140 -13.76 6.20 10.83
C TRP A 140 -13.57 7.68 10.47
N CYS A 141 -14.35 8.23 9.54
CA CYS A 141 -14.18 9.61 9.12
C CYS A 141 -14.79 10.57 10.16
N PRO A 142 -14.03 11.53 10.70
CA PRO A 142 -14.53 12.50 11.67
C PRO A 142 -15.60 13.45 11.09
N TYR A 143 -15.82 13.42 9.78
CA TYR A 143 -16.84 14.20 9.09
C TYR A 143 -18.08 13.38 8.72
N GLN A 144 -18.20 12.13 9.17
CA GLN A 144 -19.33 11.26 8.86
C GLN A 144 -20.68 11.92 9.20
N GLU A 145 -20.80 12.58 10.35
CA GLU A 145 -22.02 13.26 10.79
C GLU A 145 -22.47 14.37 9.82
N ARG A 146 -21.51 15.07 9.18
CA ARG A 146 -21.81 16.10 8.19
C ARG A 146 -22.33 15.54 6.87
N CYS A 147 -21.96 14.30 6.55
CA CYS A 147 -22.43 13.59 5.36
C CYS A 147 -23.80 12.93 5.57
N GLU A 148 -24.18 12.63 6.82
CA GLU A 148 -25.45 11.97 7.16
C GLU A 148 -26.61 12.95 7.42
N GLY A 149 -26.31 14.21 7.71
CA GLY A 149 -27.30 15.27 7.94
C GLY A 149 -27.63 16.17 6.74
N ALA A 150 -27.12 15.85 5.54
CA ALA A 150 -27.32 16.60 4.29
C ALA A 150 -28.11 15.77 3.26
#